data_AF-A0A934C5M4-F1
#
_entry.id   AF-A0A934C5M4-F1
#
_cell.length_a   1.000
_cell.length_b   1.000
_cell.length_c   1.000
_cell.angle_alpha   90.00
_cell.angle_beta   90.00
_cell.angle_gamma   90.00
#
_symmetry.space_group_name_H-M   'P 1'
#
loop_
_entity.id
_entity.type
_entity.pdbx_description
1 polymer ?
#
loop_
_entity_poly.entity_id
_entity_poly.type
_entity_poly.pdbx_seq_one_letter_code
_entity_poly.pdbx_strand_id
1 'polypeptide(L)'
;MAGLPKIKLKAEIPEELKAELAPTKWGKILSVTPVVLTVIATMLAGLSSSEMTRAQYDRSLAAQRQSKAGDQWSFFQGKRLRAVVLRTTLDQMMITQAMRSLDLAALRQALAGSAAAPGIETPAGQEALAAMREGRLPKFTAPAFPAAVQAALAALEASKPDAEVARLLTEITSGPLDEALRTAQGHALALDEHFRGLSQVVDACERQLATISGDGALRRDFVAARMQYNALRYDAEARVNQTIAELYELQVRASNLSAERHHRRSSRFFYGMLAAQLGVIVSTLAMAAQKRNLLWGIAAAAGGIALAFTVYVLLYV
;
A
#
# COMPACT_ATOMS: atom_id res chain seq x y z
N MET A 1 10.05 31.58 -3.12
CA MET A 1 8.58 31.75 -3.11
C MET A 1 8.22 32.85 -4.10
N ALA A 2 7.80 32.50 -5.32
CA ALA A 2 7.37 33.47 -6.32
C ALA A 2 6.00 34.03 -5.91
N GLY A 3 5.88 35.35 -5.80
CA GLY A 3 4.64 36.02 -5.42
C GLY A 3 3.54 35.76 -6.45
N LEU A 4 2.43 35.16 -6.01
CA LEU A 4 1.25 34.99 -6.84
C LEU A 4 0.75 36.36 -7.32
N PRO A 5 0.42 36.52 -8.62
CA PRO A 5 -0.07 37.77 -9.16
C PRO A 5 -1.39 38.17 -8.51
N LYS A 6 -1.48 39.41 -8.00
CA LYS A 6 -2.73 40.00 -7.51
C LYS A 6 -3.65 40.28 -8.70
N ILE A 7 -4.55 39.35 -8.99
CA ILE A 7 -5.62 39.57 -9.96
C ILE A 7 -6.59 40.59 -9.36
N LYS A 8 -6.54 41.83 -9.84
CA LYS A 8 -7.56 42.85 -9.55
C LYS A 8 -8.71 42.70 -10.54
N LEU A 9 -9.73 41.92 -10.18
CA LEU A 9 -11.00 41.91 -10.91
C LEU A 9 -11.74 43.23 -10.61
N LYS A 10 -11.54 44.25 -11.44
CA LYS A 10 -12.47 45.39 -11.54
C LYS A 10 -13.62 44.95 -12.45
N ALA A 11 -14.67 44.39 -11.86
CA ALA A 11 -15.92 44.19 -12.58
C ALA A 11 -16.64 45.55 -12.68
N GLU A 12 -16.66 46.15 -13.87
CA GLU A 12 -17.51 47.31 -14.14
C GLU A 12 -18.96 46.84 -14.27
N ILE A 13 -19.80 47.24 -13.31
CA ILE A 13 -21.23 46.96 -13.34
C ILE A 13 -21.86 47.93 -14.35
N PRO A 14 -22.57 47.45 -15.39
CA PRO A 14 -23.26 48.29 -16.36
C PRO A 14 -24.17 49.33 -15.69
N GLU A 15 -24.20 50.56 -16.19
CA GLU A 15 -25.03 51.65 -15.63
C GLU A 15 -26.53 51.30 -15.61
N GLU A 16 -26.99 50.51 -16.57
CA GLU A 16 -28.37 50.01 -16.67
C GLU A 16 -28.76 49.16 -15.44
N LEU A 17 -27.85 48.31 -14.97
CA LEU A 17 -28.04 47.52 -13.75
C LEU A 17 -28.05 48.41 -12.50
N LYS A 18 -27.37 49.56 -12.50
CA LYS A 18 -27.37 50.49 -11.36
C LYS A 18 -28.71 51.22 -11.22
N ALA A 19 -29.41 51.49 -12.33
CA ALA A 19 -30.70 52.18 -12.34
C ALA A 19 -31.86 51.31 -11.82
N GLU A 20 -31.77 49.98 -11.94
CA GLU A 20 -32.81 49.06 -11.46
C GLU A 20 -32.68 48.62 -9.99
N LEU A 21 -31.56 48.99 -9.35
CA LEU A 21 -31.28 48.67 -7.94
C LEU A 21 -32.08 49.59 -7.03
N ALA A 22 -32.81 49.01 -6.08
CA ALA A 22 -33.54 49.79 -5.09
C ALA A 22 -32.57 50.76 -4.36
N PRO A 23 -32.97 52.03 -4.15
CA PRO A 23 -32.07 53.08 -3.66
C PRO A 23 -31.59 52.85 -2.21
N THR A 24 -32.22 51.91 -1.50
CA THR A 24 -31.86 51.57 -0.12
C THR A 24 -30.65 50.64 -0.08
N LYS A 25 -29.78 50.83 0.93
CA LYS A 25 -28.60 49.96 1.15
C LYS A 25 -28.97 48.47 1.22
N TRP A 26 -30.13 48.15 1.81
CA TRP A 26 -30.68 46.80 1.88
C TRP A 26 -31.06 46.23 0.52
N GLY A 27 -31.64 47.04 -0.37
CA GLY A 27 -31.96 46.62 -1.73
C GLY A 27 -30.73 46.22 -2.54
N LYS A 28 -29.64 46.98 -2.41
CA LYS A 28 -28.34 46.67 -3.05
C LYS A 28 -27.70 45.39 -2.51
N ILE A 29 -27.84 45.12 -1.22
CA ILE A 29 -27.34 43.88 -0.63
C ILE A 29 -28.12 42.69 -1.20
N LEU A 30 -29.45 42.73 -1.14
CA LEU A 30 -30.32 41.65 -1.62
C LEU A 30 -30.16 41.35 -3.11
N SER A 31 -29.87 42.35 -3.94
CA SER A 31 -29.62 42.14 -5.37
C SER A 31 -28.27 41.47 -5.68
N VAL A 32 -27.26 41.66 -4.83
CA VAL A 32 -25.91 41.10 -5.05
C VAL A 32 -25.77 39.71 -4.42
N THR A 33 -26.54 39.42 -3.38
CA THR A 33 -26.53 38.13 -2.67
C THR A 33 -26.67 36.90 -3.59
N PRO A 34 -27.62 36.83 -4.55
CA PRO A 34 -27.72 35.67 -5.46
C PRO A 34 -26.45 35.45 -6.29
N VAL A 35 -25.84 36.53 -6.79
CA VAL A 35 -24.64 36.44 -7.63
C VAL A 35 -23.47 35.90 -6.82
N VAL A 36 -23.25 36.44 -5.62
CA VAL A 36 -22.18 36.00 -4.71
C VAL A 36 -22.38 34.53 -4.30
N LEU A 37 -23.60 34.15 -3.92
CA LEU A 37 -23.92 32.77 -3.54
C LEU A 37 -23.73 31.79 -4.72
N THR A 38 -24.05 32.21 -5.94
CA THR A 38 -23.81 31.39 -7.14
C THR A 38 -22.32 31.15 -7.36
N VAL A 39 -21.49 32.18 -7.23
CA VAL A 39 -20.03 32.03 -7.34
C VAL A 39 -19.48 31.09 -6.26
N ILE A 40 -19.92 31.26 -5.01
CA ILE A 40 -19.55 30.37 -3.90
C ILE A 40 -19.97 28.93 -4.18
N ALA A 41 -21.20 28.71 -4.66
CA ALA A 41 -21.71 27.39 -5.00
C ALA A 41 -20.82 26.72 -6.06
N THR A 42 -20.47 27.43 -7.14
CA THR A 42 -19.59 26.92 -8.20
C THR A 42 -18.20 26.58 -7.69
N MET A 43 -17.62 27.41 -6.81
CA MET A 43 -16.34 27.11 -6.16
C MET A 43 -16.42 25.85 -5.29
N LEU A 44 -17.47 25.70 -4.49
CA LEU A 44 -17.69 24.53 -3.64
C LEU A 44 -17.93 23.26 -4.46
N ALA A 45 -18.61 23.36 -5.62
CA ALA A 45 -18.75 22.28 -6.58
C ALA A 45 -17.40 21.79 -7.10
N GLY A 46 -16.53 22.73 -7.50
CA GLY A 46 -15.17 22.44 -7.96
C GLY A 46 -14.31 21.77 -6.88
N LEU A 47 -14.37 22.28 -5.65
CA LEU A 47 -13.67 21.67 -4.51
C LEU A 47 -14.19 20.27 -4.20
N SER A 48 -15.51 20.07 -4.17
CA SER A 48 -16.14 18.77 -3.95
C SER A 48 -15.71 17.74 -5.00
N SER A 49 -15.74 18.13 -6.29
CA SER A 49 -15.28 17.29 -7.39
C SER A 49 -13.80 16.93 -7.27
N SER A 50 -12.93 17.92 -6.97
CA SER A 50 -11.49 17.67 -6.81
C SER A 50 -11.17 16.70 -5.67
N GLU A 51 -11.87 16.79 -4.54
CA GLU A 51 -11.71 15.89 -3.40
C GLU A 51 -12.27 14.50 -3.69
N MET A 52 -13.38 14.40 -4.45
CA MET A 52 -13.89 13.11 -4.90
C MET A 52 -12.89 12.40 -5.83
N THR A 53 -12.29 13.12 -6.78
CA THR A 53 -11.26 12.57 -7.66
C THR A 53 -10.05 12.08 -6.88
N ARG A 54 -9.61 12.82 -5.85
CA ARG A 54 -8.54 12.37 -4.93
C ARG A 54 -8.93 11.09 -4.18
N ALA A 55 -10.16 11.01 -3.67
CA ALA A 55 -10.65 9.81 -2.99
C ALA A 55 -10.66 8.59 -3.93
N GLN A 56 -11.08 8.77 -5.19
CA GLN A 56 -11.06 7.72 -6.21
C GLN A 56 -9.63 7.29 -6.56
N TYR A 57 -8.71 8.25 -6.72
CA TYR A 57 -7.30 7.96 -6.94
C TYR A 57 -6.72 7.10 -5.81
N ASP A 58 -6.92 7.51 -4.55
CA ASP A 58 -6.43 6.77 -3.39
C ASP A 58 -7.02 5.35 -3.30
N ARG A 59 -8.31 5.17 -3.62
CA ARG A 59 -8.93 3.83 -3.70
C ARG A 59 -8.32 2.96 -4.80
N SER A 60 -8.06 3.52 -5.97
CA SER A 60 -7.41 2.79 -7.06
C SER A 60 -5.97 2.41 -6.73
N LEU A 61 -5.23 3.30 -6.06
CA LEU A 61 -3.89 3.03 -5.57
C LEU A 61 -3.89 1.94 -4.49
N ALA A 62 -4.87 1.97 -3.58
CA ALA A 62 -5.09 0.92 -2.59
C ALA A 62 -5.33 -0.44 -3.27
N ALA A 63 -6.17 -0.49 -4.32
CA ALA A 63 -6.41 -1.74 -5.07
C ALA A 63 -5.14 -2.27 -5.74
N GLN A 64 -4.32 -1.41 -6.36
CA GLN A 64 -3.03 -1.82 -6.94
C GLN A 64 -2.07 -2.38 -5.88
N ARG A 65 -1.98 -1.72 -4.72
CA ARG A 65 -1.16 -2.17 -3.59
C ARG A 65 -1.67 -3.48 -3.00
N GLN A 66 -2.99 -3.69 -2.95
CA GLN A 66 -3.60 -4.94 -2.51
C GLN A 66 -3.23 -6.11 -3.43
N SER A 67 -3.21 -5.88 -4.75
CA SER A 67 -2.73 -6.87 -5.72
C SER A 67 -1.28 -7.27 -5.42
N LYS A 68 -0.39 -6.30 -5.21
CA LYS A 68 1.01 -6.55 -4.85
C LYS A 68 1.17 -7.27 -3.49
N ALA A 69 0.35 -6.92 -2.50
CA ALA A 69 0.32 -7.64 -1.22
C ALA A 69 -0.06 -9.11 -1.42
N GLY A 70 -1.07 -9.38 -2.24
CA GLY A 70 -1.50 -10.74 -2.60
C GLY A 70 -0.40 -11.57 -3.26
N ASP A 71 0.38 -10.97 -4.17
CA ASP A 71 1.54 -11.63 -4.77
C ASP A 71 2.60 -12.01 -3.72
N GLN A 72 2.90 -11.09 -2.79
CA GLN A 72 3.88 -11.33 -1.72
C GLN A 72 3.41 -12.39 -0.73
N TRP A 73 2.12 -12.41 -0.38
CA TRP A 73 1.53 -13.49 0.41
C TRP A 73 1.62 -14.84 -0.30
N SER A 74 1.40 -14.87 -1.62
CA SER A 74 1.53 -16.08 -2.42
C SER A 74 2.97 -16.60 -2.42
N PHE A 75 3.97 -15.71 -2.54
CA PHE A 75 5.38 -16.07 -2.41
C PHE A 75 5.72 -16.59 -1.01
N PHE A 76 5.25 -15.91 0.06
CA PHE A 76 5.42 -16.38 1.44
C PHE A 76 4.87 -17.80 1.62
N GLN A 77 3.61 -18.04 1.24
CA GLN A 77 2.95 -19.33 1.39
C GLN A 77 3.68 -20.42 0.59
N GLY A 78 4.06 -20.13 -0.66
CA GLY A 78 4.79 -21.07 -1.50
C GLY A 78 6.16 -21.47 -0.92
N LYS A 79 6.91 -20.49 -0.39
CA LYS A 79 8.21 -20.74 0.26
C LYS A 79 8.04 -21.52 1.56
N ARG A 80 7.06 -21.15 2.39
CA ARG A 80 6.74 -21.84 3.64
C ARG A 80 6.33 -23.29 3.40
N LEU A 81 5.49 -23.54 2.39
CA LEU A 81 5.10 -24.90 2.01
C LEU A 81 6.31 -25.75 1.58
N ARG A 82 7.20 -25.20 0.75
CA ARG A 82 8.45 -25.91 0.37
C ARG A 82 9.33 -26.23 1.58
N ALA A 83 9.47 -25.30 2.53
CA ALA A 83 10.20 -25.55 3.76
C ALA A 83 9.59 -26.68 4.59
N VAL A 84 8.27 -26.69 4.76
CA VAL A 84 7.54 -27.75 5.48
C VAL A 84 7.70 -29.11 4.79
N VAL A 85 7.52 -29.18 3.47
CA VAL A 85 7.70 -30.42 2.70
C VAL A 85 9.10 -31.00 2.90
N LEU A 86 10.14 -30.16 2.79
CA LEU A 86 11.52 -30.60 3.00
C LEU A 86 11.77 -31.13 4.42
N ARG A 87 11.19 -30.48 5.45
CA ARG A 87 11.28 -30.96 6.84
C ARG A 87 10.57 -32.28 7.04
N THR A 88 9.35 -32.42 6.56
CA THR A 88 8.61 -33.67 6.65
C THR A 88 9.35 -34.81 5.94
N THR A 89 9.94 -34.56 4.77
CA THR A 89 10.79 -35.56 4.10
C THR A 89 12.02 -35.91 4.92
N LEU A 90 12.69 -34.92 5.51
CA LEU A 90 13.84 -35.14 6.40
C LEU A 90 13.45 -36.00 7.61
N ASP A 91 12.33 -35.70 8.26
CA ASP A 91 11.81 -36.46 9.40
C ASP A 91 11.54 -37.93 9.02
N GLN A 92 10.94 -38.17 7.85
CA GLN A 92 10.75 -39.52 7.33
C GLN A 92 12.08 -40.25 7.07
N MET A 93 13.09 -39.55 6.54
CA MET A 93 14.44 -40.12 6.38
C MET A 93 15.07 -40.45 7.73
N MET A 94 14.91 -39.61 8.75
CA MET A 94 15.44 -39.86 10.10
C MET A 94 14.78 -41.06 10.78
N ILE A 95 13.48 -41.29 10.52
CA ILE A 95 12.75 -42.44 11.08
C ILE A 95 13.13 -43.74 10.37
N THR A 96 13.28 -43.70 9.05
CA THR A 96 13.49 -44.90 8.22
C THR A 96 14.95 -45.29 8.05
N GLN A 97 15.89 -44.36 8.27
CA GLN A 97 17.31 -44.56 8.05
C GLN A 97 18.13 -43.99 9.20
N ALA A 98 19.23 -44.67 9.55
CA ALA A 98 20.22 -44.15 10.49
C ALA A 98 21.00 -43.00 9.84
N MET A 99 20.42 -41.80 9.86
CA MET A 99 21.04 -40.59 9.35
C MET A 99 22.14 -40.11 10.30
N ARG A 100 23.30 -39.78 9.76
CA ARG A 100 24.41 -39.21 10.53
C ARG A 100 24.58 -37.74 10.15
N SER A 101 25.25 -36.99 11.02
CA SER A 101 25.71 -35.65 10.66
C SER A 101 26.68 -35.74 9.47
N LEU A 102 26.59 -34.77 8.55
CA LEU A 102 27.50 -34.69 7.41
C LEU A 102 28.96 -34.60 7.87
N ASP A 103 29.78 -35.58 7.48
CA ASP A 103 31.22 -35.58 7.69
C ASP A 103 31.91 -34.71 6.63
N LEU A 104 32.34 -33.51 7.03
CA LEU A 104 33.01 -32.57 6.13
C LEU A 104 34.41 -33.02 5.71
N ALA A 105 35.08 -33.87 6.50
CA ALA A 105 36.40 -34.40 6.12
C ALA A 105 36.23 -35.43 5.01
N ALA A 106 35.30 -36.38 5.19
CA ALA A 106 34.95 -37.36 4.15
C ALA A 106 34.44 -36.67 2.88
N LEU A 107 33.60 -35.62 3.01
CA LEU A 107 33.13 -34.84 1.86
C LEU A 107 34.28 -34.19 1.08
N ARG A 108 35.22 -33.53 1.78
CA ARG A 108 36.39 -32.91 1.13
C ARG A 108 37.26 -33.94 0.44
N GLN A 109 37.48 -35.09 1.08
CA GLN A 109 38.26 -36.18 0.49
C GLN A 109 37.58 -36.74 -0.77
N ALA A 110 36.26 -36.96 -0.72
CA ALA A 110 35.50 -37.43 -1.87
C ALA A 110 35.51 -36.43 -3.03
N LEU A 111 35.50 -35.13 -2.74
CA LEU A 111 35.53 -34.08 -3.75
C LEU A 111 36.96 -33.72 -4.22
N ALA A 112 38.01 -34.29 -3.63
CA ALA A 112 39.39 -33.97 -3.96
C ALA A 112 39.68 -34.23 -5.46
N GLY A 113 40.23 -33.23 -6.15
CA GLY A 113 40.51 -33.31 -7.59
C GLY A 113 39.28 -33.13 -8.50
N SER A 114 38.07 -32.98 -7.95
CA SER A 114 36.87 -32.67 -8.72
C SER A 114 36.76 -31.18 -9.08
N ALA A 115 35.90 -30.86 -10.05
CA ALA A 115 35.60 -29.47 -10.40
C ALA A 115 34.90 -28.68 -9.27
N ALA A 116 34.35 -29.35 -8.25
CA ALA A 116 33.75 -28.68 -7.09
C ALA A 116 34.78 -28.33 -5.99
N ALA A 117 35.98 -28.95 -6.01
CA ALA A 117 36.99 -28.75 -4.98
C ALA A 117 37.42 -27.28 -4.80
N PRO A 118 37.61 -26.46 -5.85
CA PRO A 118 37.94 -25.05 -5.65
C PRO A 118 36.78 -24.26 -5.00
N GLY A 119 35.53 -24.63 -5.33
CA GLY A 119 34.33 -23.94 -4.85
C GLY A 119 34.13 -24.07 -3.34
N ILE A 120 34.40 -25.26 -2.79
CA ILE A 120 34.26 -25.52 -1.35
C ILE A 120 35.31 -24.81 -0.48
N GLU A 121 36.45 -24.43 -1.07
CA GLU A 121 37.51 -23.69 -0.37
C GLU A 121 37.30 -22.17 -0.40
N THR A 122 36.35 -21.66 -1.20
CA THR A 122 35.97 -20.25 -1.15
C THR A 122 35.28 -19.90 0.18
N PRO A 123 35.27 -18.62 0.60
CA PRO A 123 34.53 -18.20 1.79
C PRO A 123 33.05 -18.62 1.76
N ALA A 124 32.40 -18.48 0.61
CA ALA A 124 31.02 -18.92 0.39
C ALA A 124 30.87 -20.45 0.51
N GLY A 125 31.84 -21.21 0.01
CA GLY A 125 31.84 -22.66 0.15
C GLY A 125 32.00 -23.12 1.60
N GLN A 126 32.92 -22.51 2.35
CA GLN A 126 33.11 -22.80 3.76
C GLN A 126 31.86 -22.45 4.58
N GLU A 127 31.22 -21.31 4.28
CA GLU A 127 29.98 -20.89 4.91
C GLU A 127 28.81 -21.84 4.59
N ALA A 128 28.66 -22.26 3.34
CA ALA A 128 27.64 -23.23 2.93
C ALA A 128 27.82 -24.59 3.65
N LEU A 129 29.06 -25.09 3.71
CA LEU A 129 29.37 -26.35 4.40
C LEU A 129 29.16 -26.25 5.91
N ALA A 130 29.51 -25.12 6.52
CA ALA A 130 29.22 -24.86 7.93
C ALA A 130 27.71 -24.86 8.18
N ALA A 131 26.94 -24.16 7.34
CA ALA A 131 25.49 -24.08 7.44
C ALA A 131 24.81 -25.46 7.30
N MET A 132 25.28 -26.28 6.35
CA MET A 132 24.81 -27.66 6.16
C MET A 132 25.14 -28.57 7.34
N ARG A 133 26.37 -28.49 7.88
CA ARG A 133 26.79 -29.31 9.03
C ARG A 133 26.04 -28.94 10.30
N GLU A 134 25.87 -27.64 10.54
CA GLU A 134 25.38 -27.10 11.81
C GLU A 134 23.86 -26.96 11.81
N GLY A 135 23.20 -27.13 10.67
CA GLY A 135 21.75 -26.97 10.57
C GLY A 135 21.28 -25.55 10.91
N ARG A 136 22.10 -24.53 10.57
CA ARG A 136 21.79 -23.12 10.79
C ARG A 136 22.21 -22.28 9.60
N LEU A 137 21.44 -21.25 9.29
CA LEU A 137 21.84 -20.28 8.27
C LEU A 137 22.87 -19.30 8.83
N PRO A 138 23.67 -18.69 7.95
CA PRO A 138 24.42 -17.48 8.28
C PRO A 138 23.52 -16.42 8.92
N LYS A 139 24.08 -15.68 9.88
CA LYS A 139 23.36 -14.60 10.53
C LYS A 139 23.14 -13.47 9.53
N PHE A 140 21.89 -13.22 9.17
CA PHE A 140 21.50 -12.10 8.32
C PHE A 140 20.78 -11.05 9.18
N THR A 141 21.24 -9.80 9.13
CA THR A 141 20.71 -8.72 9.98
C THR A 141 19.37 -8.23 9.46
N ALA A 142 18.31 -8.40 10.24
CA ALA A 142 16.98 -7.89 9.88
C ALA A 142 17.01 -6.38 9.58
N PRO A 143 16.19 -5.90 8.62
CA PRO A 143 16.12 -4.48 8.30
C PRO A 143 15.58 -3.69 9.50
N ALA A 144 16.16 -2.51 9.74
CA ALA A 144 15.64 -1.57 10.73
C ALA A 144 14.59 -0.67 10.06
N PHE A 145 13.49 -0.41 10.78
CA PHE A 145 12.41 0.47 10.31
C PHE A 145 12.18 1.60 11.32
N PRO A 146 11.57 2.72 10.91
CA PRO A 146 11.14 3.76 11.84
C PRO A 146 10.21 3.17 12.92
N ALA A 147 10.34 3.64 14.17
CA ALA A 147 9.62 3.10 15.32
C ALA A 147 8.09 3.10 15.12
N ALA A 148 7.53 4.13 14.47
CA ALA A 148 6.10 4.19 14.16
C ALA A 148 5.68 3.07 13.18
N VAL A 149 6.49 2.79 12.15
CA VAL A 149 6.23 1.68 11.22
C VAL A 149 6.34 0.33 11.93
N GLN A 150 7.33 0.15 12.80
CA GLN A 150 7.45 -1.07 13.62
C GLN A 150 6.24 -1.27 14.52
N ALA A 151 5.74 -0.21 15.16
CA ALA A 151 4.55 -0.28 15.99
C ALA A 151 3.30 -0.66 15.17
N ALA A 152 3.16 -0.14 13.95
CA ALA A 152 2.08 -0.50 13.04
C ALA A 152 2.17 -1.96 12.55
N LEU A 153 3.38 -2.43 12.21
CA LEU A 153 3.62 -3.83 11.85
C LEU A 153 3.29 -4.77 13.01
N ALA A 154 3.77 -4.45 14.22
CA ALA A 154 3.48 -5.24 15.42
C ALA A 154 1.98 -5.27 15.75
N ALA A 155 1.26 -4.16 15.52
CA ALA A 155 -0.20 -4.12 15.67
C ALA A 155 -0.92 -5.00 14.63
N LEU A 156 -0.43 -5.03 13.39
CA LEU A 156 -0.96 -5.89 12.34
C LEU A 156 -0.71 -7.38 12.64
N GLU A 157 0.52 -7.74 13.01
CA GLU A 157 0.91 -9.11 13.38
C GLU A 157 0.11 -9.61 14.59
N ALA A 158 -0.08 -8.77 15.61
CA ALA A 158 -0.91 -9.08 16.77
C ALA A 158 -2.42 -9.06 16.46
N SER A 159 -2.83 -8.90 15.20
CA SER A 159 -4.23 -8.88 14.75
C SER A 159 -5.09 -7.88 15.55
N LYS A 160 -4.51 -6.72 15.87
CA LYS A 160 -5.23 -5.68 16.62
C LYS A 160 -6.42 -5.14 15.80
N PRO A 161 -7.47 -4.59 16.47
CA PRO A 161 -8.60 -4.01 15.76
C PRO A 161 -8.19 -2.94 14.76
N ASP A 162 -8.86 -2.89 13.60
CA ASP A 162 -8.52 -1.97 12.50
C ASP A 162 -8.51 -0.50 12.93
N ALA A 163 -9.36 -0.10 13.89
CA ALA A 163 -9.37 1.24 14.44
C ALA A 163 -8.06 1.61 15.16
N GLU A 164 -7.41 0.65 15.83
CA GLU A 164 -6.13 0.86 16.49
C GLU A 164 -4.99 0.98 15.48
N VAL A 165 -4.96 0.10 14.48
CA VAL A 165 -3.99 0.18 13.37
C VAL A 165 -4.17 1.50 12.61
N ALA A 166 -5.42 1.90 12.36
CA ALA A 166 -5.72 3.17 11.69
C ALA A 166 -5.20 4.38 12.46
N ARG A 167 -5.32 4.38 13.81
CA ARG A 167 -4.75 5.44 14.65
C ARG A 167 -3.24 5.54 14.48
N LEU A 168 -2.53 4.41 14.52
CA LEU A 168 -1.08 4.39 14.28
C LEU A 168 -0.74 4.93 12.88
N LEU A 169 -1.51 4.55 11.86
CA LEU A 169 -1.32 5.01 10.49
C LEU A 169 -1.61 6.50 10.30
N THR A 170 -2.44 7.14 11.13
CA THR A 170 -2.65 8.60 11.04
C THR A 170 -1.41 9.42 11.41
N GLU A 171 -0.51 8.84 12.20
CA GLU A 171 0.76 9.47 12.60
C GLU A 171 1.87 9.24 11.57
N ILE A 172 1.71 8.25 10.70
CA ILE A 172 2.70 7.86 9.69
C ILE A 172 2.37 8.55 8.36
N THR A 173 3.24 9.45 7.92
CA THR A 173 3.15 10.01 6.57
C THR A 173 3.47 8.93 5.52
N SER A 174 3.11 9.14 4.25
CA SER A 174 3.35 8.12 3.20
C SER A 174 4.84 7.82 2.98
N GLY A 175 5.72 8.81 3.18
CA GLY A 175 7.17 8.69 2.96
C GLY A 175 7.83 7.56 3.75
N PRO A 176 7.70 7.51 5.09
CA PRO A 176 8.24 6.42 5.91
C PRO A 176 7.80 5.02 5.52
N LEU A 177 6.55 4.83 5.07
CA LEU A 177 6.08 3.51 4.60
C LEU A 177 6.73 3.13 3.26
N ASP A 178 6.86 4.07 2.34
CA ASP A 178 7.52 3.84 1.05
C ASP A 178 9.03 3.58 1.22
N GLU A 179 9.68 4.24 2.18
CA GLU A 179 11.07 3.96 2.56
C GLU A 179 11.21 2.58 3.21
N ALA A 180 10.37 2.22 4.18
CA ALA A 180 10.39 0.91 4.82
C ALA A 180 10.19 -0.22 3.79
N LEU A 181 9.28 -0.04 2.84
CA LEU A 181 9.05 -0.99 1.75
C LEU A 181 10.30 -1.15 0.86
N ARG A 182 10.93 -0.05 0.45
CA ARG A 182 12.18 -0.10 -0.33
C ARG A 182 13.31 -0.77 0.44
N THR A 183 13.44 -0.49 1.73
CA THR A 183 14.42 -1.13 2.61
C THR A 183 14.18 -2.64 2.70
N ALA A 184 12.93 -3.08 2.88
CA ALA A 184 12.58 -4.49 2.93
C ALA A 184 12.84 -5.20 1.58
N GLN A 185 12.54 -4.55 0.45
CA GLN A 185 12.84 -5.08 -0.89
C GLN A 185 14.34 -5.18 -1.14
N GLY A 186 15.12 -4.16 -0.78
CA GLY A 186 16.58 -4.19 -0.86
C GLY A 186 17.17 -5.31 0.00
N HIS A 187 16.61 -5.52 1.19
CA HIS A 187 16.98 -6.62 2.07
C HIS A 187 16.69 -8.00 1.45
N ALA A 188 15.55 -8.16 0.78
CA ALA A 188 15.21 -9.39 0.05
C ALA A 188 16.20 -9.70 -1.07
N LEU A 189 16.57 -8.69 -1.86
CA LEU A 189 17.55 -8.83 -2.94
C LEU A 189 18.94 -9.19 -2.39
N ALA A 190 19.37 -8.55 -1.30
CA ALA A 190 20.63 -8.86 -0.65
C ALA A 190 20.66 -10.29 -0.09
N LEU A 191 19.54 -10.77 0.45
CA LEU A 191 19.39 -12.14 0.93
C LEU A 191 19.47 -13.15 -0.22
N ASP A 192 18.79 -12.89 -1.33
CA ASP A 192 18.84 -13.76 -2.52
C ASP A 192 20.25 -13.83 -3.11
N GLU A 193 20.94 -12.69 -3.25
CA GLU A 193 22.31 -12.64 -3.73
C GLU A 193 23.25 -13.46 -2.83
N HIS A 194 23.11 -13.30 -1.51
CA HIS A 194 23.90 -14.06 -0.53
C HIS A 194 23.68 -15.57 -0.68
N PHE A 195 22.42 -16.02 -0.75
CA PHE A 195 22.11 -17.45 -0.88
C PHE A 195 22.39 -18.03 -2.26
N ARG A 196 22.47 -17.22 -3.31
CA ARG A 196 22.81 -17.67 -4.66
C ARG A 196 24.22 -18.28 -4.68
N GLY A 197 25.20 -17.60 -4.10
CA GLY A 197 26.58 -18.08 -4.01
C GLY A 197 26.67 -19.41 -3.24
N LEU A 198 26.00 -19.49 -2.09
CA LEU A 198 25.98 -20.73 -1.29
C LEU A 198 25.31 -21.88 -2.06
N SER A 199 24.18 -21.63 -2.72
CA SER A 199 23.43 -22.65 -3.46
C SER A 199 24.24 -23.21 -4.64
N GLN A 200 24.99 -22.36 -5.36
CA GLN A 200 25.87 -22.81 -6.45
C GLN A 200 26.94 -23.80 -5.97
N VAL A 201 27.53 -23.58 -4.79
CA VAL A 201 28.52 -24.51 -4.22
C VAL A 201 27.85 -25.83 -3.84
N VAL A 202 26.68 -25.78 -3.19
CA VAL A 202 25.93 -26.99 -2.81
C VAL A 202 25.54 -27.81 -4.03
N ASP A 203 25.06 -27.16 -5.10
CA ASP A 203 24.67 -27.83 -6.35
C ASP A 203 25.89 -28.40 -7.11
N ALA A 204 27.06 -27.75 -7.02
CA ALA A 204 28.30 -28.30 -7.55
C ALA A 204 28.73 -29.57 -6.78
N CYS A 205 28.65 -29.55 -5.46
CA CYS A 205 28.95 -30.72 -4.61
C CYS A 205 28.01 -31.89 -4.93
N GLU A 206 26.70 -31.63 -5.05
CA GLU A 206 25.71 -32.66 -5.39
C GLU A 206 26.04 -33.34 -6.74
N ARG A 207 26.33 -32.53 -7.76
CA ARG A 207 26.65 -33.06 -9.09
C ARG A 207 27.89 -33.95 -9.08
N GLN A 208 28.92 -33.60 -8.30
CA GLN A 208 30.12 -34.43 -8.17
C GLN A 208 29.86 -35.69 -7.33
N LEU A 209 29.13 -35.60 -6.22
CA LEU A 209 28.77 -36.79 -5.43
C LEU A 209 27.89 -37.79 -6.20
N ALA A 210 27.16 -37.32 -7.21
CA ALA A 210 26.37 -38.20 -8.07
C ALA A 210 27.22 -39.08 -9.00
N THR A 211 28.47 -38.69 -9.31
CA THR A 211 29.38 -39.44 -10.20
C THR A 211 30.31 -40.40 -9.45
N ILE A 212 30.51 -40.18 -8.15
CA ILE A 212 31.38 -41.01 -7.30
C ILE A 212 30.65 -42.31 -6.95
N SER A 213 31.25 -43.45 -7.32
CA SER A 213 30.74 -44.77 -6.97
C SER A 213 31.22 -45.19 -5.57
N GLY A 214 30.38 -45.92 -4.83
CA GLY A 214 30.79 -46.63 -3.60
C GLY A 214 30.54 -45.91 -2.26
N ASP A 215 30.18 -44.63 -2.25
CA ASP A 215 29.91 -43.90 -0.99
C ASP A 215 28.43 -43.50 -0.82
N GLY A 216 27.57 -44.52 -0.76
CA GLY A 216 26.13 -44.31 -0.58
C GLY A 216 25.79 -43.67 0.76
N ALA A 217 26.62 -43.82 1.79
CA ALA A 217 26.38 -43.23 3.10
C ALA A 217 26.65 -41.72 3.09
N LEU A 218 27.80 -41.28 2.60
CA LEU A 218 28.12 -39.86 2.47
C LEU A 218 27.10 -39.13 1.59
N ARG A 219 26.68 -39.74 0.48
CA ARG A 219 25.66 -39.15 -0.39
C ARG A 219 24.32 -38.95 0.33
N ARG A 220 23.88 -39.92 1.13
CA ARG A 220 22.64 -39.78 1.93
C ARG A 220 22.78 -38.68 2.99
N ASP A 221 23.89 -38.69 3.75
CA ASP A 221 24.18 -37.69 4.78
C ASP A 221 24.24 -36.27 4.17
N PHE A 222 24.80 -36.12 2.97
CA PHE A 222 24.82 -34.86 2.20
C PHE A 222 23.43 -34.41 1.76
N VAL A 223 22.61 -35.33 1.20
CA VAL A 223 21.24 -35.01 0.77
C VAL A 223 20.40 -34.55 1.95
N ALA A 224 20.52 -35.22 3.10
CA ALA A 224 19.84 -34.82 4.33
C ALA A 224 20.24 -33.41 4.78
N ALA A 225 21.54 -33.14 4.87
CA ALA A 225 22.06 -31.83 5.24
C ALA A 225 21.60 -30.72 4.27
N ARG A 226 21.53 -31.04 2.96
CA ARG A 226 21.03 -30.10 1.95
C ARG A 226 19.54 -29.82 2.09
N MET A 227 18.72 -30.85 2.37
CA MET A 227 17.29 -30.66 2.62
C MET A 227 17.06 -29.76 3.84
N GLN A 228 17.82 -29.99 4.93
CA GLN A 228 17.76 -29.15 6.12
C GLN A 228 18.16 -27.70 5.81
N TYR A 229 19.29 -27.49 5.11
CA TYR A 229 19.73 -26.16 4.67
C TYR A 229 18.66 -25.45 3.82
N ASN A 230 18.11 -26.12 2.80
CA ASN A 230 17.10 -25.55 1.92
C ASN A 230 15.79 -25.24 2.66
N ALA A 231 15.39 -26.07 3.63
CA ALA A 231 14.22 -25.78 4.45
C ALA A 231 14.41 -24.50 5.28
N LEU A 232 15.60 -24.33 5.89
CA LEU A 232 15.92 -23.11 6.63
C LEU A 232 15.97 -21.89 5.71
N ARG A 233 16.60 -22.02 4.53
CA ARG A 233 16.67 -20.96 3.51
C ARG A 233 15.29 -20.48 3.10
N TYR A 234 14.40 -21.40 2.74
CA TYR A 234 13.04 -21.05 2.34
C TYR A 234 12.25 -20.40 3.48
N ASP A 235 12.48 -20.81 4.73
CA ASP A 235 11.90 -20.14 5.90
C ASP A 235 12.40 -18.70 6.08
N ALA A 236 13.68 -18.44 5.84
CA ALA A 236 14.25 -17.10 5.89
C ALA A 236 13.69 -16.21 4.76
N GLU A 237 13.68 -16.71 3.53
CA GLU A 237 13.09 -16.03 2.36
C GLU A 237 11.59 -15.75 2.57
N ALA A 238 10.85 -16.71 3.14
CA ALA A 238 9.44 -16.54 3.46
C ALA A 238 9.22 -15.36 4.43
N ARG A 239 9.98 -15.28 5.53
CA ARG A 239 9.85 -14.19 6.51
C ARG A 239 10.05 -12.81 5.88
N VAL A 240 11.00 -12.66 4.94
CA VAL A 240 11.18 -11.38 4.25
C VAL A 240 9.98 -11.05 3.36
N ASN A 241 9.44 -12.02 2.62
CA ASN A 241 8.24 -11.82 1.80
C ASN A 241 7.01 -11.48 2.65
N GLN A 242 6.88 -12.07 3.84
CA GLN A 242 5.83 -11.72 4.81
C GLN A 242 5.95 -10.24 5.22
N THR A 243 7.14 -9.78 5.61
CA THR A 243 7.35 -8.35 5.97
C THR A 243 7.01 -7.41 4.81
N ILE A 244 7.37 -7.76 3.57
CA ILE A 244 7.01 -6.96 2.39
C ILE A 244 5.49 -6.96 2.18
N ALA A 245 4.81 -8.10 2.35
CA ALA A 245 3.36 -8.20 2.25
C ALA A 245 2.65 -7.33 3.30
N GLU A 246 3.07 -7.41 4.57
CA GLU A 246 2.56 -6.61 5.67
C GLU A 246 2.75 -5.10 5.43
N LEU A 247 3.90 -4.69 4.90
CA LEU A 247 4.14 -3.29 4.52
C LEU A 247 3.19 -2.83 3.41
N TYR A 248 2.92 -3.65 2.39
CA TYR A 248 1.91 -3.32 1.39
C TYR A 248 0.50 -3.23 2.01
N GLU A 249 0.13 -4.13 2.92
CA GLU A 249 -1.16 -4.03 3.63
C GLU A 249 -1.30 -2.73 4.43
N LEU A 250 -0.24 -2.30 5.12
CA LEU A 250 -0.23 -1.00 5.80
C LEU A 250 -0.42 0.14 4.80
N GLN A 251 0.21 0.09 3.62
CA GLN A 251 0.00 1.08 2.56
C GLN A 251 -1.43 1.07 2.01
N VAL A 252 -2.06 -0.10 1.85
CA VAL A 252 -3.47 -0.23 1.44
C VAL A 252 -4.38 0.45 2.46
N ARG A 253 -4.19 0.13 3.75
CA ARG A 253 -4.96 0.72 4.85
C ARG A 253 -4.77 2.25 4.89
N ALA A 254 -3.54 2.73 4.77
CA ALA A 254 -3.23 4.16 4.73
C ALA A 254 -3.92 4.87 3.54
N SER A 255 -3.89 4.28 2.35
CA SER A 255 -4.58 4.81 1.17
C SER A 255 -6.11 4.83 1.36
N ASN A 256 -6.70 3.77 1.94
CA ASN A 256 -8.13 3.74 2.22
C ASN A 256 -8.55 4.80 3.26
N LEU A 257 -7.74 5.02 4.30
CA LEU A 257 -7.97 6.10 5.28
C LEU A 257 -7.88 7.49 4.64
N SER A 258 -6.92 7.68 3.72
CA SER A 258 -6.80 8.92 2.95
C SER A 258 -8.01 9.14 2.06
N ALA A 259 -8.43 8.11 1.32
CA ALA A 259 -9.61 8.16 0.46
C ALA A 259 -10.88 8.53 1.25
N GLU A 260 -11.08 7.93 2.42
CA GLU A 260 -12.24 8.20 3.26
C GLU A 260 -12.23 9.65 3.80
N ARG A 261 -11.05 10.18 4.15
CA ARG A 261 -10.93 11.60 4.54
C ARG A 261 -11.31 12.54 3.39
N HIS A 262 -10.82 12.26 2.18
CA HIS A 262 -11.14 13.04 0.98
C HIS A 262 -12.63 12.93 0.62
N HIS A 263 -13.20 11.72 0.70
CA HIS A 263 -14.62 11.49 0.47
C HIS A 263 -15.49 12.29 1.45
N ARG A 264 -15.21 12.20 2.76
CA ARG A 264 -15.93 12.98 3.79
C ARG A 264 -15.82 14.49 3.58
N ARG A 265 -14.64 14.98 3.14
CA ARG A 265 -14.45 16.40 2.82
C ARG A 265 -15.25 16.81 1.59
N SER A 266 -15.26 15.97 0.56
CA SER A 266 -16.07 16.17 -0.66
C SER A 266 -17.56 16.29 -0.32
N SER A 267 -18.08 15.42 0.57
CA SER A 267 -19.48 15.49 1.02
C SER A 267 -19.79 16.81 1.73
N ARG A 268 -18.88 17.31 2.58
CA ARG A 268 -19.08 18.61 3.26
C ARG A 268 -19.13 19.77 2.26
N PHE A 269 -18.26 19.77 1.25
CA PHE A 269 -18.29 20.79 0.19
C PHE A 269 -19.55 20.68 -0.67
N PHE A 270 -20.01 19.46 -0.95
CA PHE A 270 -21.26 19.22 -1.66
C PHE A 270 -22.47 19.78 -0.89
N TYR A 271 -22.59 19.51 0.42
CA TYR A 271 -23.66 20.09 1.23
C TYR A 271 -23.57 21.62 1.32
N GLY A 272 -22.35 22.18 1.41
CA GLY A 272 -22.14 23.62 1.34
C GLY A 272 -22.62 24.23 0.01
N MET A 273 -22.35 23.56 -1.12
CA MET A 273 -22.84 23.95 -2.44
C MET A 273 -24.37 23.94 -2.48
N LEU A 274 -25.02 22.88 -1.99
CA LEU A 274 -26.49 22.78 -1.94
C LEU A 274 -27.10 23.89 -1.09
N ALA A 275 -26.51 24.19 0.07
CA ALA A 275 -26.97 25.29 0.92
C ALA A 275 -26.84 26.66 0.24
N ALA A 276 -25.74 26.90 -0.48
CA ALA A 276 -25.55 28.13 -1.26
C ALA A 276 -26.58 28.23 -2.39
N GLN A 277 -26.84 27.13 -3.12
CA GLN A 277 -27.87 27.07 -4.18
C GLN A 277 -29.28 27.32 -3.62
N LEU A 278 -29.61 26.75 -2.45
CA LEU A 278 -30.86 27.06 -1.76
C LEU A 278 -30.97 28.55 -1.42
N GLY A 279 -29.87 29.15 -0.93
CA GLY A 279 -29.82 30.59 -0.66
C GLY A 279 -30.05 31.44 -1.92
N VAL A 280 -29.53 31.02 -3.08
CA VAL A 280 -29.84 31.67 -4.37
C VAL A 280 -31.33 31.60 -4.66
N ILE A 281 -31.96 30.42 -4.53
CA ILE A 281 -33.39 30.22 -4.79
C ILE A 281 -34.26 31.09 -3.86
N VAL A 282 -33.96 31.11 -2.56
CA VAL A 282 -34.70 31.93 -1.59
C VAL A 282 -34.54 33.42 -1.90
N SER A 283 -33.33 33.85 -2.27
CA SER A 283 -33.07 35.25 -2.60
C SER A 283 -33.76 35.68 -3.91
N THR A 284 -33.79 34.83 -4.93
CA THR A 284 -34.51 35.13 -6.19
C THR A 284 -36.02 35.13 -5.98
N LEU A 285 -36.57 34.21 -5.17
CA LEU A 285 -37.97 34.21 -4.77
C LEU A 285 -38.37 35.48 -4.00
N ALA A 286 -37.52 35.93 -3.06
CA ALA A 286 -37.75 37.16 -2.32
C ALA A 286 -37.78 38.39 -3.23
N MET A 287 -36.84 38.47 -4.19
CA MET A 287 -36.84 39.53 -5.21
C MET A 287 -38.08 39.46 -6.12
N ALA A 288 -38.50 38.25 -6.50
CA ALA A 288 -39.68 37.99 -7.31
C ALA A 288 -40.96 38.51 -6.64
N ALA A 289 -41.13 38.17 -5.36
CA ALA A 289 -42.28 38.58 -4.56
C ALA A 289 -42.37 40.11 -4.45
N GLN A 290 -41.23 40.81 -4.38
CA GLN A 290 -41.19 42.26 -4.27
C GLN A 290 -41.57 42.97 -5.59
N LYS A 291 -41.08 42.49 -6.75
CA LYS A 291 -41.29 43.18 -8.04
C LYS A 291 -42.60 42.83 -8.75
N ARG A 292 -43.40 41.86 -8.27
CA ARG A 292 -44.69 41.41 -8.87
C ARG A 292 -44.62 41.13 -10.39
N ASN A 293 -43.43 40.84 -10.93
CA ASN A 293 -43.22 40.70 -12.36
C ASN A 293 -43.21 39.21 -12.74
N LEU A 294 -43.99 38.87 -13.78
CA LEU A 294 -44.29 37.51 -14.23
C LEU A 294 -43.05 36.69 -14.60
N LEU A 295 -42.00 37.35 -15.13
CA LEU A 295 -40.71 36.72 -15.43
C LEU A 295 -40.03 36.13 -14.18
N TRP A 296 -40.18 36.80 -13.04
CA TRP A 296 -39.63 36.32 -11.79
C TRP A 296 -40.42 35.14 -11.21
N GLY A 297 -41.72 35.05 -11.49
CA GLY A 297 -42.55 33.89 -11.16
C GLY A 297 -42.16 32.63 -11.92
N ILE A 298 -41.74 32.75 -13.18
CA ILE A 298 -41.24 31.62 -13.98
C ILE A 298 -39.90 31.11 -13.45
N ALA A 299 -38.97 32.01 -13.12
CA ALA A 299 -37.67 31.65 -12.52
C ALA A 299 -37.85 30.94 -11.16
N ALA A 300 -38.76 31.45 -10.34
CA ALA A 300 -39.18 30.84 -9.08
C ALA A 300 -39.72 29.40 -9.28
N ALA A 301 -40.62 29.20 -10.24
CA ALA A 301 -41.19 27.89 -10.55
C ALA A 301 -40.12 26.91 -11.04
N ALA A 302 -39.21 27.33 -11.92
CA ALA A 302 -38.10 26.51 -12.38
C ALA A 302 -37.17 26.08 -11.24
N GLY A 303 -36.85 27.00 -10.31
CA GLY A 303 -36.08 26.69 -9.10
C GLY A 303 -36.79 25.68 -8.19
N GLY A 304 -38.11 25.83 -8.00
CA GLY A 304 -38.93 24.89 -7.24
C GLY A 304 -38.96 23.49 -7.85
N ILE A 305 -39.09 23.39 -9.17
CA ILE A 305 -39.03 22.11 -9.91
C ILE A 305 -37.68 21.44 -9.73
N ALA A 306 -36.58 22.18 -9.89
CA ALA A 306 -35.23 21.64 -9.68
C ALA A 306 -35.04 21.09 -8.25
N LEU A 307 -35.59 21.77 -7.25
CA LEU A 307 -35.52 21.37 -5.86
C LEU A 307 -36.37 20.12 -5.58
N ALA A 308 -37.60 20.06 -6.10
CA ALA A 308 -38.46 18.88 -6.02
C ALA A 308 -37.79 17.65 -6.68
N PHE A 309 -37.17 17.85 -7.85
CA PHE A 309 -36.40 16.81 -8.52
C PHE A 309 -35.20 16.33 -7.67
N THR A 310 -34.46 17.26 -7.06
CA THR A 310 -33.33 16.93 -6.18
C THR A 310 -33.78 16.12 -4.96
N VAL A 311 -34.88 16.51 -4.32
CA VAL A 311 -35.46 15.77 -3.18
C VAL A 311 -35.92 14.38 -3.61
N TYR A 312 -36.57 14.26 -4.77
CA TYR A 312 -36.98 12.97 -5.30
C TYR A 312 -35.79 12.03 -5.51
N VAL A 313 -34.72 12.50 -6.17
CA VAL A 313 -33.51 11.70 -6.40
C VAL A 313 -32.89 11.27 -5.06
N LEU A 314 -32.82 12.16 -4.07
CA LEU A 314 -32.23 11.85 -2.76
C LEU A 314 -33.02 10.79 -1.97
N LEU A 315 -34.34 10.71 -2.15
CA LEU A 315 -35.20 9.80 -1.38
C LEU A 315 -35.45 8.45 -2.07
N TYR A 316 -35.38 8.40 -3.40
CA TYR A 316 -35.86 7.25 -4.16
C TYR A 316 -34.81 6.60 -5.08
N VAL A 317 -33.62 7.19 -5.24
CA VAL A 317 -32.51 6.62 -6.03
C VAL A 317 -31.33 6.34 -5.12
#